data_AF-A0A382Y299-F1
#
_entry.id   AF-A0A382Y299-F1
#
_cell.length_a   1.000
_cell.length_b   1.000
_cell.length_c   1.000
_cell.angle_alpha   90.00
_cell.angle_beta   90.00
_cell.angle_gamma   90.00
#
_symmetry.space_group_name_H-M   'P 1'
#
loop_
_entity.id
_entity.type
_entity.pdbx_description
1 polymer ?
#
loop_
_entity_poly.entity_id
_entity_poly.type
_entity_poly.pdbx_seq_one_letter_code
_entity_poly.pdbx_strand_id
1 'polypeptide(L)'
;MLSRDSDSPSWSTLEIRLFNTLDVFVHKPAIMKKAEANLTELKQVIIKELSQAPYPCPPESDTVKGQIVRGENHKGFPFISLDMPQMFSKTQMFTYRTLFWWGH
;
A
#
# COMPACT_ATOMS: atom_id res chain seq x y z
N MET A 1 -48.25 -6.07 14.33
CA MET A 1 -47.37 -4.90 14.13
C MET A 1 -45.98 -5.35 14.57
N LEU A 2 -45.17 -5.85 13.64
CA LEU A 2 -43.83 -6.38 13.95
C LEU A 2 -42.90 -5.18 14.18
N SER A 3 -42.41 -5.03 15.40
CA SER A 3 -41.37 -4.08 15.77
C SER A 3 -40.13 -4.38 14.94
N ARG A 4 -39.76 -3.44 14.06
CA ARG A 4 -38.41 -3.38 13.51
C ARG A 4 -37.52 -2.94 14.65
N ASP A 5 -36.84 -3.88 15.30
CA ASP A 5 -35.67 -3.55 16.10
C ASP A 5 -34.67 -2.87 15.16
N SER A 6 -34.61 -1.54 15.26
CA SER A 6 -33.54 -0.78 14.66
C SER A 6 -32.31 -1.04 15.49
N ASP A 7 -31.49 -2.00 15.08
CA ASP A 7 -30.11 -2.12 15.54
C ASP A 7 -29.39 -0.82 15.20
N SER A 8 -29.43 0.09 16.16
CA SER A 8 -28.68 1.33 16.13
C SER A 8 -27.21 0.93 16.16
N PRO A 9 -26.36 1.38 15.23
CA PRO A 9 -24.94 1.03 15.28
C PRO A 9 -24.36 1.53 16.60
N SER A 10 -23.94 0.60 17.46
CA SER A 10 -23.34 0.87 18.77
C SER A 10 -21.88 0.46 18.75
N TRP A 11 -21.03 1.28 19.37
CA TRP A 11 -19.59 0.99 19.49
C TRP A 11 -19.34 -0.01 20.60
N SER A 12 -18.53 -1.03 20.30
CA SER A 12 -18.00 -1.93 21.31
C SER A 12 -17.03 -1.19 22.24
N THR A 13 -16.87 -1.72 23.46
CA THR A 13 -15.85 -1.23 24.40
C THR A 13 -14.44 -1.26 23.82
N LEU A 14 -14.16 -2.18 22.88
CA LEU A 14 -12.87 -2.23 22.20
C LEU A 14 -12.70 -1.02 21.27
N GLU A 15 -13.69 -0.71 20.43
CA GLU A 15 -13.64 0.43 19.52
C GLU A 15 -13.49 1.75 20.26
N ILE A 16 -14.22 1.93 21.37
CA ILE A 16 -14.10 3.12 22.24
C ILE A 16 -12.67 3.26 22.80
N ARG A 17 -12.03 2.14 23.18
CA ARG A 17 -10.63 2.18 23.62
C ARG A 17 -9.68 2.55 22.50
N LEU A 18 -9.89 2.00 21.29
CA LEU A 18 -9.05 2.29 20.13
C LEU A 18 -9.10 3.76 19.70
N PHE A 19 -10.21 4.47 19.96
CA PHE A 19 -10.28 5.92 19.75
C PHE A 19 -9.23 6.71 20.56
N ASN A 20 -8.77 6.15 21.68
CA ASN A 20 -7.81 6.78 22.57
C ASN A 20 -6.36 6.28 22.37
N THR A 21 -6.10 5.41 21.40
CA THR A 21 -4.74 4.95 21.06
C THR A 21 -4.01 6.00 20.21
N LEU A 22 -3.78 7.17 20.80
CA LEU A 22 -3.29 8.37 20.11
C LEU A 22 -1.92 8.18 19.46
N ASP A 23 -1.02 7.43 20.08
CA ASP A 23 0.36 7.25 19.61
C ASP A 23 0.43 6.77 18.16
N VAL A 24 -0.43 5.80 17.82
CA VAL A 24 -0.53 5.24 16.46
C VAL A 24 -0.94 6.33 15.47
N PHE A 25 -1.95 7.15 15.81
CA PHE A 25 -2.42 8.22 14.94
C PHE A 25 -1.42 9.37 14.81
N VAL A 26 -0.74 9.73 15.90
CA VAL A 26 0.27 10.81 15.93
C VAL A 26 1.51 10.42 15.12
N HIS A 27 1.94 9.16 15.20
CA HIS A 27 3.15 8.70 14.52
C HIS A 27 2.88 8.17 13.10
N LYS A 28 1.66 7.73 12.76
CA LYS A 28 1.29 7.23 11.41
C LYS A 28 1.78 8.15 10.29
N PRO A 29 1.55 9.48 10.30
CA PRO A 29 2.01 10.35 9.21
C PRO A 29 3.53 10.31 9.00
N ALA A 30 4.30 10.34 10.08
CA ALA A 30 5.76 10.31 10.03
C ALA A 30 6.27 8.94 9.54
N ILE A 31 5.67 7.85 10.01
CA ILE A 31 5.98 6.49 9.56
C ILE A 31 5.69 6.34 8.06
N MET A 32 4.49 6.74 7.62
CA MET A 32 4.08 6.64 6.22
C MET A 32 4.94 7.50 5.30
N LYS A 33 5.39 8.68 5.75
CA LYS A 33 6.33 9.53 5.00
C LYS A 33 7.68 8.84 4.81
N LYS A 34 8.21 8.20 5.86
CA LYS A 34 9.47 7.43 5.76
C LYS A 34 9.31 6.20 4.87
N ALA A 35 8.19 5.47 5.00
CA ALA A 35 7.91 4.32 4.14
C ALA A 35 7.86 4.72 2.66
N GLU A 36 7.17 5.82 2.32
CA GLU A 36 7.16 6.33 0.94
C GLU A 36 8.54 6.79 0.46
N ALA A 37 9.32 7.47 1.32
CA ALA A 37 10.68 7.88 0.98
C ALA A 37 11.57 6.66 0.65
N ASN A 38 11.50 5.61 1.46
CA ASN A 38 12.23 4.36 1.23
C ASN A 38 11.80 3.69 -0.08
N LEU A 39 10.50 3.65 -0.39
CA LEU A 39 10.02 3.12 -1.67
C LEU A 39 10.46 3.99 -2.86
N THR A 40 10.54 5.29 -2.68
CA THR A 40 11.05 6.21 -3.71
C THR A 40 12.54 6.00 -3.97
N GLU A 41 13.33 5.78 -2.92
CA GLU A 41 14.75 5.45 -3.05
C GLU A 41 14.94 4.08 -3.71
N LEU A 42 14.20 3.06 -3.24
CA LEU A 42 14.20 1.73 -3.85
C LEU A 42 13.87 1.78 -5.34
N LYS A 43 12.87 2.58 -5.72
CA LYS A 43 12.51 2.83 -7.12
C LYS A 43 13.74 3.30 -7.92
N GLN A 44 14.52 4.27 -7.42
CA GLN A 44 15.71 4.75 -8.12
C GLN A 44 16.78 3.67 -8.27
N VAL A 45 16.98 2.84 -7.24
CA VAL A 45 17.90 1.71 -7.31
C VAL A 45 17.44 0.70 -8.37
N ILE A 46 16.15 0.34 -8.39
CA ILE A 46 15.60 -0.56 -9.40
C ILE A 46 15.80 0.00 -10.81
N ILE A 47 15.52 1.28 -11.06
CA ILE A 47 15.77 1.92 -12.37
C ILE A 47 17.23 1.70 -12.81
N LYS A 48 18.17 1.99 -11.90
CA LYS A 48 19.60 1.88 -12.17
C LYS A 48 20.00 0.44 -12.48
N GLU A 49 19.53 -0.53 -11.70
CA GLU A 49 19.84 -1.94 -11.91
C GLU A 49 19.24 -2.47 -13.22
N LEU A 50 17.99 -2.15 -13.52
CA LEU A 50 17.34 -2.57 -14.77
C LEU A 50 18.04 -1.97 -16.00
N SER A 51 18.56 -0.74 -15.91
CA SER A 51 19.26 -0.09 -17.03
C SER A 51 20.58 -0.77 -17.43
N GLN A 52 21.16 -1.60 -16.56
CA GLN A 52 22.42 -2.28 -16.80
C GLN A 52 22.27 -3.62 -17.55
N ALA A 53 21.06 -4.17 -17.60
CA ALA A 53 20.78 -5.41 -18.28
C ALA A 53 20.12 -5.15 -19.66
N PRO A 54 20.44 -5.92 -20.71
CA PRO A 54 19.93 -5.65 -22.06
C PRO A 54 18.43 -5.95 -22.22
N TYR A 55 17.89 -6.94 -21.49
CA TYR A 55 16.46 -7.32 -21.54
C TYR A 55 15.96 -7.78 -20.17
N PRO A 56 15.91 -6.89 -19.15
CA PRO A 56 15.61 -7.28 -17.78
C PRO A 56 14.13 -7.61 -17.53
N CYS A 57 13.25 -7.23 -18.46
CA CYS A 57 11.80 -7.29 -18.29
C CYS A 57 11.13 -7.66 -19.62
N PRO A 58 9.88 -8.17 -19.59
CA PRO A 58 9.07 -8.31 -20.79
C PRO A 58 9.01 -7.01 -21.60
N PRO A 59 8.88 -7.10 -22.94
CA PRO A 59 8.60 -5.93 -23.78
C PRO A 59 7.41 -5.13 -23.23
N GLU A 60 7.43 -3.81 -23.43
CA GLU A 60 6.38 -2.87 -22.98
C GLU A 60 6.29 -2.67 -21.45
N SER A 61 7.14 -3.32 -20.66
CA SER A 61 7.26 -3.00 -19.23
C SER A 61 7.78 -1.59 -19.02
N ASP A 62 7.08 -0.82 -18.19
CA ASP A 62 7.55 0.45 -17.65
C ASP A 62 8.61 0.19 -16.58
N THR A 63 9.87 0.48 -16.94
CA THR A 63 11.05 0.32 -16.09
C THR A 63 11.55 1.64 -15.50
N VAL A 64 10.78 2.73 -15.62
CA VAL A 64 11.21 4.08 -15.20
C VAL A 64 10.20 4.77 -14.29
N LYS A 65 8.92 4.79 -14.67
CA LYS A 65 7.90 5.53 -13.94
C LYS A 65 7.43 4.73 -12.71
N GLY A 66 7.11 3.45 -12.87
CA GLY A 66 6.58 2.62 -11.76
C GLY A 66 5.33 3.24 -11.13
N GLN A 67 4.84 2.66 -10.04
CA GLN A 67 3.68 3.19 -9.33
C GLN A 67 3.82 3.03 -7.82
N ILE A 68 3.73 4.13 -7.08
CA ILE A 68 3.57 4.10 -5.63
C ILE A 68 2.10 4.34 -5.29
N VAL A 69 1.48 3.40 -4.57
CA VAL A 69 0.06 3.45 -4.20
C VAL A 69 -0.08 3.34 -2.70
N ARG A 70 -0.97 4.16 -2.13
CA ARG A 70 -1.43 4.03 -0.74
C ARG A 70 -2.81 3.40 -0.72
N GLY A 71 -3.07 2.58 0.29
CA GLY A 71 -4.39 2.04 0.53
C GLY A 71 -4.62 1.77 2.01
N GLU A 72 -5.90 1.63 2.38
CA GLU A 72 -6.29 1.37 3.78
C GLU A 72 -6.79 -0.07 3.99
N ASN A 73 -6.73 -0.93 2.96
CA ASN A 73 -7.24 -2.30 3.04
C ASN A 73 -6.37 -3.32 2.28
N HIS A 74 -5.25 -3.71 2.89
CA HIS A 74 -4.56 -4.96 2.59
C HIS A 74 -4.75 -5.89 3.78
N LYS A 75 -5.63 -6.89 3.64
CA LYS A 75 -6.04 -7.78 4.74
C LYS A 75 -6.58 -7.02 5.97
N GLY A 76 -7.29 -5.91 5.76
CA GLY A 76 -7.82 -5.07 6.84
C GLY A 76 -6.82 -4.07 7.42
N PHE A 77 -5.60 -3.99 6.89
CA PHE A 77 -4.56 -3.07 7.36
C PHE A 77 -4.17 -2.04 6.29
N PRO A 78 -3.73 -0.84 6.69
CA PRO A 78 -3.25 0.13 5.73
C PRO A 78 -1.88 -0.25 5.19
N PHE A 79 -1.58 0.25 4.00
CA PHE A 79 -0.38 -0.12 3.27
C PHE A 79 0.07 0.97 2.29
N ILE A 80 1.33 0.87 1.88
CA ILE A 80 1.90 1.53 0.72
C ILE A 80 2.69 0.50 -0.10
N SER A 81 2.52 0.52 -1.41
CA SER A 81 3.20 -0.40 -2.33
C SER A 81 3.94 0.35 -3.42
N LEU A 82 5.04 -0.23 -3.88
CA LEU A 82 5.72 0.10 -5.13
C LEU A 82 5.53 -1.04 -6.11
N ASP A 83 4.91 -0.76 -7.24
CA ASP A 83 4.84 -1.64 -8.41
C ASP A 83 5.87 -1.18 -9.43
N MET A 84 6.98 -1.91 -9.52
CA MET A 84 8.06 -1.58 -10.45
C MET A 84 9.00 -2.76 -10.70
N PRO A 85 9.34 -3.08 -11.97
CA PRO A 85 8.77 -2.56 -13.21
C PRO A 85 7.28 -2.92 -13.29
N GLN A 86 6.53 -2.33 -14.23
CA GLN A 86 5.11 -2.64 -14.37
C GLN A 86 4.66 -2.74 -15.82
N MET A 87 3.81 -3.71 -16.11
CA MET A 87 3.06 -3.86 -17.35
C MET A 87 1.68 -4.36 -16.95
N PHE A 88 0.66 -3.50 -17.00
CA PHE A 88 -0.71 -3.88 -16.66
C PHE A 88 -1.61 -3.66 -17.88
N SER A 89 -2.10 -4.75 -18.46
CA SER A 89 -3.11 -4.76 -19.49
C SER A 89 -4.28 -5.67 -19.08
N LYS A 90 -5.31 -5.74 -19.93
CA LYS A 90 -6.46 -6.64 -19.69
C LYS A 90 -6.09 -8.12 -19.82
N THR A 91 -5.02 -8.44 -20.56
CA THR A 91 -4.66 -9.81 -20.93
C THR A 91 -3.34 -10.26 -20.31
N GLN A 92 -2.46 -9.32 -19.95
CA GLN A 92 -1.15 -9.60 -19.41
C GLN A 92 -0.85 -8.63 -18.26
N MET A 93 -0.28 -9.18 -17.19
CA MET A 93 0.17 -8.41 -16.03
C MET A 93 1.56 -8.87 -15.63
N PHE A 94 2.46 -7.93 -15.42
CA PHE A 94 3.80 -8.17 -14.90
C PHE A 94 4.19 -7.03 -13.97
N THR A 95 4.62 -7.36 -12.75
CA THR A 95 5.24 -6.38 -11.85
C THR A 95 6.03 -7.08 -10.75
N TYR A 96 7.02 -6.38 -10.18
CA TYR A 96 7.47 -6.67 -8.83
C TYR A 96 6.79 -5.68 -7.87
N ARG A 97 6.08 -6.21 -6.88
CA ARG A 97 5.41 -5.43 -5.85
C ARG A 97 6.21 -5.47 -4.56
N THR A 98 6.77 -4.34 -4.16
CA THR A 98 7.30 -4.14 -2.80
C THR A 98 6.21 -3.54 -1.94
N LEU A 99 5.92 -4.16 -0.80
CA LEU A 99 4.76 -3.83 0.02
C LEU A 99 5.19 -3.53 1.45
N PHE A 100 4.83 -2.35 1.92
CA PHE A 100 4.87 -1.99 3.33
C PHE A 100 3.42 -1.96 3.83
N TRP A 101 3.04 -2.93 4.66
CA TRP A 101 1.80 -2.90 5.43
C TRP A 101 2.13 -2.86 6.92
N TRP A 102 1.24 -2.32 7.73
CA TRP A 102 1.49 -2.11 9.16
C TRP A 102 0.25 -2.38 9.99
N GLY A 103 0.45 -2.79 11.24
CA GLY A 103 -0.62 -3.18 12.17
C GLY A 103 -0.98 -4.67 12.19
N HIS A 104 -0.33 -5.49 11.35
CA HIS A 104 -0.37 -6.96 11.37
C HIS A 104 0.69 -7.52 12.34
#